data_AF-A0A352DT77-F1
#
_entry.id   AF-A0A352DT77-F1
#
_cell.length_a   1.000
_cell.length_b   1.000
_cell.length_c   1.000
_cell.angle_alpha   90.00
_cell.angle_beta   90.00
_cell.angle_gamma   90.00
#
_symmetry.space_group_name_H-M   'P 1'
#
loop_
_entity.id
_entity.type
_entity.pdbx_description
1 polymer ?
#
loop_
_entity_poly.entity_id
_entity_poly.type
_entity_poly.pdbx_seq_one_letter_code
_entity_poly.pdbx_strand_id
1 'polypeptide(L)'
;MRRRRFDEAAPLLAGLDVKSAVDPAALLFHRAACAHWLLESDTAIESLDRLLERADSIPVRYERLARLMRQDITGLEEESLAHVARRMRDVTRRLDLGRAGPATRRVQDGVVASLDRLIERIEEQNQQNQEGQGGGGGGGGSGGGAARPMDDSRIAGGRGAGEVQRRDLGDDDAWGALPPHAREAALQQIGREFPPHYRDVIERYFKRLAAGAEDR
;
A
#
# COMPACT_ATOMS: atom_id res chain seq x y z
N MET A 1 2.44 18.55 19.86
CA MET A 1 2.34 17.41 18.91
C MET A 1 2.03 16.04 19.55
N ARG A 2 2.20 15.85 20.87
CA ARG A 2 2.07 14.54 21.56
C ARG A 2 0.73 13.80 21.41
N ARG A 3 -0.34 14.47 20.95
CA ARG A 3 -1.68 13.91 20.78
C ARG A 3 -2.10 13.70 19.31
N ARG A 4 -1.19 13.84 18.34
CA ARG A 4 -1.48 13.66 16.89
C ARG A 4 -2.64 14.53 16.35
N ARG A 5 -2.96 15.63 17.02
CA ARG A 5 -4.01 16.62 16.68
C ARG A 5 -3.48 17.68 15.72
N PHE A 6 -3.09 17.25 14.52
CA PHE A 6 -2.46 18.12 13.53
C PHE A 6 -3.46 19.07 12.87
N ASP A 7 -4.70 18.62 12.63
CA ASP A 7 -5.76 19.43 12.02
C ASP A 7 -6.13 20.67 12.87
N GLU A 8 -6.03 20.58 14.21
CA GLU A 8 -6.22 21.76 15.07
C GLU A 8 -4.96 22.59 15.23
N ALA A 9 -3.79 21.95 15.24
CA ALA A 9 -2.52 22.65 15.44
C ALA A 9 -2.13 23.47 14.20
N ALA A 10 -2.36 22.96 12.99
CA ALA A 10 -2.01 23.62 11.74
C ALA A 10 -2.58 25.05 11.61
N PRO A 11 -3.90 25.30 11.76
CA PRO A 11 -4.44 26.66 11.63
C PRO A 11 -3.96 27.60 12.74
N LEU A 12 -3.81 27.10 13.97
CA LEU A 12 -3.27 27.89 15.08
C LEU A 12 -1.83 28.33 14.82
N LEU A 13 -1.01 27.42 14.29
CA LEU A 13 0.37 27.72 13.94
C LEU A 13 0.45 28.63 12.72
N ALA A 14 -0.40 28.44 11.71
CA ALA A 14 -0.41 29.26 10.48
C ALA A 14 -0.72 30.74 10.76
N GLY A 15 -1.58 31.03 11.74
CA GLY A 15 -1.96 32.40 12.10
C GLY A 15 -0.89 33.22 12.82
N LEU A 16 0.22 32.61 13.25
CA LEU A 16 1.33 33.32 13.89
C LEU A 16 2.20 34.03 12.85
N ASP A 17 2.92 35.08 13.22
CA ASP A 17 3.94 35.65 12.34
C ASP A 17 5.33 35.16 12.77
N VAL A 18 6.15 34.80 11.78
CA VAL A 18 7.49 34.25 12.00
C VAL A 18 8.45 35.33 12.51
N LYS A 19 8.24 36.60 12.12
CA LYS A 19 9.13 37.70 12.51
C LYS A 19 8.90 38.15 13.96
N SER A 20 7.66 38.06 14.44
CA SER A 20 7.27 38.43 15.80
C SER A 20 7.31 37.26 16.79
N ALA A 21 7.59 36.04 16.33
CA ALA A 21 7.70 34.87 17.19
C ALA A 21 8.94 34.92 18.10
N VAL A 22 8.76 34.54 19.37
CA VAL A 22 9.85 34.41 20.35
C VAL A 22 10.86 33.32 19.93
N ASP A 23 10.37 32.23 19.34
CA ASP A 23 11.19 31.16 18.74
C ASP A 23 10.72 30.86 17.30
N PRO A 24 11.25 31.59 16.30
CA PRO A 24 10.89 31.37 14.90
C PRO A 24 11.26 29.98 14.38
N ALA A 25 12.34 29.38 14.91
CA ALA A 25 12.81 28.06 14.47
C ALA A 25 11.84 26.96 14.91
N ALA A 26 11.39 26.99 16.18
CA ALA A 26 10.38 26.05 16.65
C ALA A 26 9.04 26.24 15.92
N LEU A 27 8.64 27.50 15.64
CA LEU A 27 7.42 27.78 14.89
C LEU A 27 7.46 27.15 13.49
N LEU A 28 8.52 27.43 12.71
CA LEU A 28 8.70 26.86 11.37
C LEU A 28 8.78 25.33 11.40
N PHE A 29 9.52 24.76 12.35
CA PHE A 29 9.62 23.31 12.52
C PHE A 29 8.26 22.67 12.81
N HIS A 30 7.47 23.25 13.72
CA HIS A 30 6.15 22.70 14.05
C HIS A 30 5.12 22.90 12.94
N ARG A 31 5.19 24.01 12.18
CA ARG A 31 4.38 24.17 10.95
C ARG A 31 4.70 23.10 9.92
N ALA A 32 6.00 22.95 9.60
CA ALA A 32 6.48 21.94 8.69
C ALA A 32 6.04 20.53 9.10
N ALA A 33 6.15 20.20 10.40
CA ALA A 33 5.72 18.91 10.90
C ALA A 33 4.20 18.71 10.81
N CYS A 34 3.38 19.73 11.11
CA CYS A 34 1.93 19.62 10.87
C CYS A 34 1.62 19.37 9.39
N ALA A 35 2.16 20.19 8.49
CA ALA A 35 1.93 20.09 7.05
C ALA A 35 2.39 18.72 6.49
N HIS A 36 3.56 18.24 6.92
CA HIS A 36 4.08 16.91 6.54
C HIS A 36 3.13 15.77 6.94
N TRP A 37 2.60 15.80 8.17
CA TRP A 37 1.64 14.80 8.65
C TRP A 37 0.25 14.93 8.02
N LEU A 38 -0.10 16.11 7.50
CA LEU A 38 -1.34 16.39 6.78
C LEU A 38 -1.22 16.18 5.26
N LEU A 39 -0.02 15.83 4.78
CA LEU A 39 0.29 15.65 3.35
C LEU A 39 0.10 16.93 2.54
N GLU A 40 0.32 18.08 3.17
CA GLU A 40 0.37 19.41 2.53
C GLU A 40 1.80 19.68 2.07
N SER A 41 2.20 19.05 0.97
CA SER A 41 3.59 19.04 0.47
C SER A 41 4.17 20.44 0.28
N ASP A 42 3.44 21.34 -0.36
CA ASP A 42 3.93 22.69 -0.67
C ASP A 42 4.21 23.49 0.61
N THR A 43 3.25 23.51 1.55
CA THR A 43 3.38 24.21 2.82
C THR A 43 4.49 23.62 3.70
N ALA A 44 4.65 22.29 3.65
CA ALA A 44 5.74 21.61 4.34
C ALA A 44 7.10 22.02 3.76
N ILE A 45 7.27 21.98 2.43
CA ILE A 45 8.51 22.36 1.75
C ILE A 45 8.85 23.83 2.04
N GLU A 46 7.89 24.75 1.90
CA GLU A 46 8.10 26.18 2.17
C GLU A 46 8.60 26.41 3.61
N SER A 47 7.95 25.78 4.59
CA SER A 47 8.32 25.91 6.00
C SER A 47 9.70 25.30 6.30
N LEU A 48 10.03 24.18 5.65
CA LEU A 48 11.32 23.49 5.80
C LEU A 48 12.46 24.27 5.15
N ASP A 49 12.26 24.79 3.94
CA ASP A 49 13.24 25.60 3.22
C ASP A 49 13.59 26.83 4.05
N ARG A 50 12.57 27.54 4.53
CA ARG A 50 12.76 28.73 5.36
C ARG A 50 13.43 28.45 6.71
N LEU A 51 13.18 27.27 7.29
CA LEU A 51 13.89 26.83 8.50
C LEU A 51 15.38 26.55 8.21
N LEU A 52 15.66 25.92 7.06
CA LEU A 52 17.00 25.49 6.67
C LEU A 52 17.88 26.63 6.13
N GLU A 53 17.31 27.77 5.75
CA GLU A 53 18.07 29.01 5.47
C GLU A 53 19.03 29.40 6.61
N ARG A 54 18.68 29.02 7.84
CA ARG A 54 19.44 29.33 9.06
C ARG A 54 19.94 28.07 9.78
N ALA A 55 20.23 27.01 9.02
CA ALA A 55 20.59 25.69 9.54
C ALA A 55 21.69 25.70 10.63
N ASP A 56 22.67 26.60 10.52
CA ASP A 56 23.80 26.68 11.47
C ASP A 56 23.43 27.32 12.82
N SER A 57 22.28 27.98 12.89
CA SER A 57 21.83 28.73 14.08
C SER A 57 20.63 28.11 14.80
N ILE A 58 20.10 27.00 14.28
CA ILE A 58 18.95 26.29 14.87
C ILE A 58 19.42 25.07 15.66
N PRO A 59 18.61 24.56 16.62
CA PRO A 59 18.92 23.32 17.31
C PRO A 59 19.18 22.16 16.34
N VAL A 60 20.25 21.40 16.56
CA VAL A 60 20.68 20.27 15.69
C VAL A 60 19.52 19.29 15.40
N ARG A 61 18.68 19.02 16.40
CA ARG A 61 17.50 18.15 16.21
C ARG A 61 16.53 18.65 15.14
N TYR A 62 16.32 19.96 15.04
CA TYR A 62 15.42 20.55 14.05
C TYR A 62 16.06 20.52 12.68
N GLU A 63 17.35 20.86 12.58
CA GLU A 63 18.10 20.79 11.32
C GLU A 63 18.08 19.38 10.74
N ARG A 64 18.43 18.36 11.53
CA ARG A 64 18.45 16.96 11.06
C ARG A 64 17.08 16.46 10.63
N LEU A 65 16.05 16.69 11.46
CA LEU A 65 14.69 16.26 11.12
C LEU A 65 14.13 17.02 9.93
N ALA A 66 14.42 18.31 9.81
CA ALA A 66 13.97 19.12 8.68
C ALA A 66 14.56 18.62 7.35
N ARG A 67 15.86 18.28 7.32
CA ARG A 67 16.47 17.68 6.12
C ARG A 67 15.83 16.35 5.74
N LEU A 68 15.58 15.48 6.72
CA LEU A 68 14.92 14.19 6.49
C LEU A 68 13.48 14.37 5.97
N MET A 69 12.69 15.23 6.61
CA MET A 69 11.32 15.52 6.19
C MET A 69 11.26 16.14 4.79
N ARG A 70 12.22 17.00 4.46
CA ARG A 70 12.30 17.64 3.14
C ARG A 70 12.59 16.60 2.06
N GLN A 71 13.60 15.77 2.25
CA GLN A 71 13.92 14.69 1.31
C GLN A 71 12.75 13.71 1.15
N ASP A 72 12.10 13.37 2.26
CA ASP A 72 10.95 12.47 2.29
C ASP A 72 9.75 12.98 1.49
N ILE A 73 9.48 14.30 1.52
CA ILE A 73 8.33 14.89 0.82
C ILE A 73 8.65 15.29 -0.63
N THR A 74 9.89 15.69 -0.93
CA THR A 74 10.32 15.98 -2.31
C THR A 74 10.28 14.75 -3.21
N GLY A 75 10.56 13.56 -2.65
CA GLY A 75 10.47 12.30 -3.40
C GLY A 75 9.07 11.69 -3.46
N LEU A 76 8.04 12.36 -2.93
CA LEU A 76 6.70 11.81 -2.84
C LEU A 76 5.91 12.11 -4.12
N GLU A 77 5.78 11.12 -4.99
CA GLU A 77 4.96 11.22 -6.19
C GLU A 77 3.47 11.17 -5.85
N GLU A 78 2.70 12.10 -6.42
CA GLU A 78 1.25 12.10 -6.28
C GLU A 78 0.64 10.83 -6.88
N GLU A 79 -0.45 10.35 -6.27
CA GLU A 79 -1.10 9.07 -6.62
C GLU A 79 -0.24 7.80 -6.61
N SER A 80 1.04 7.87 -6.20
CA SER A 80 1.88 6.69 -5.99
C SER A 80 1.37 5.82 -4.83
N LEU A 81 1.76 4.53 -4.81
CA LEU A 81 1.44 3.63 -3.70
C LEU A 81 1.96 4.16 -2.36
N ALA A 82 3.14 4.81 -2.35
CA ALA A 82 3.69 5.45 -1.16
C ALA A 82 2.82 6.61 -0.67
N HIS A 83 2.30 7.44 -1.59
CA HIS A 83 1.37 8.51 -1.25
C HIS A 83 0.02 7.96 -0.75
N VAL A 84 -0.51 6.92 -1.38
CA VAL A 84 -1.73 6.23 -0.92
C VAL A 84 -1.56 5.68 0.51
N ALA A 85 -0.45 4.98 0.79
CA ALA A 85 -0.17 4.43 2.11
C ALA A 85 -0.11 5.52 3.20
N ARG A 86 0.40 6.72 2.87
CA ARG A 86 0.40 7.85 3.79
C ARG A 86 -1.01 8.40 4.04
N ARG A 87 -1.85 8.52 3.00
CA ARG A 87 -3.26 8.91 3.15
C ARG A 87 -4.03 7.92 4.01
N MET A 88 -3.81 6.62 3.85
CA MET A 88 -4.40 5.59 4.72
C MET A 88 -3.96 5.75 6.19
N ARG A 89 -2.70 6.11 6.43
CA ARG A 89 -2.19 6.39 7.78
C ARG A 89 -2.85 7.63 8.39
N ASP A 90 -3.09 8.67 7.58
CA ASP A 90 -3.84 9.86 8.00
C ASP A 90 -5.29 9.51 8.36
N VAL A 91 -5.97 8.70 7.54
CA VAL A 91 -7.32 8.18 7.84
C VAL A 91 -7.33 7.44 9.17
N THR A 92 -6.38 6.54 9.39
CA THR A 92 -6.25 5.78 10.64
C THR A 92 -6.12 6.73 11.83
N ARG A 93 -5.25 7.75 11.72
CA ARG A 93 -5.09 8.78 12.76
C ARG A 93 -6.40 9.52 13.05
N ARG A 94 -7.17 9.88 12.01
CA ARG A 94 -8.45 10.59 12.18
C ARG A 94 -9.48 9.70 12.88
N LEU A 95 -9.53 8.43 12.54
CA LEU A 95 -10.42 7.45 13.18
C LEU A 95 -10.04 7.20 14.64
N ASP A 96 -8.75 7.08 14.96
CA ASP A 96 -8.24 7.00 16.35
C ASP A 96 -8.69 8.20 17.21
N LEU A 97 -8.84 9.37 16.58
CA LEU A 97 -9.31 10.60 17.22
C LEU A 97 -10.85 10.72 17.25
N GLY A 98 -11.58 9.67 16.86
CA GLY A 98 -13.05 9.65 16.82
C GLY A 98 -13.67 10.47 15.68
N ARG A 99 -12.89 10.82 14.65
CA ARG A 99 -13.37 11.66 13.53
C ARG A 99 -13.79 10.80 12.33
N ALA A 100 -14.99 10.25 12.40
CA ALA A 100 -15.63 9.52 11.28
C ALA A 100 -16.52 10.42 10.38
N GLY A 101 -16.29 11.74 10.38
CA GLY A 101 -17.11 12.71 9.67
C GLY A 101 -16.86 12.79 8.15
N PRO A 102 -17.55 13.70 7.44
CA PRO A 102 -17.43 13.86 5.98
C PRO A 102 -16.01 14.18 5.50
N ALA A 103 -15.19 14.84 6.32
CA ALA A 103 -13.80 15.14 5.98
C ALA A 103 -12.94 13.87 5.88
N THR A 104 -13.14 12.90 6.78
CA THR A 104 -12.40 11.62 6.74
C THR A 104 -12.89 10.75 5.59
N ARG A 105 -14.21 10.72 5.35
CA ARG A 105 -14.79 10.00 4.19
C ARG A 105 -14.21 10.48 2.86
N ARG A 106 -14.11 11.80 2.65
CA ARG A 106 -13.47 12.36 1.43
C ARG A 106 -12.05 11.85 1.20
N VAL A 107 -11.26 11.70 2.27
CA VAL A 107 -9.89 11.15 2.14
C VAL A 107 -9.94 9.65 1.82
N GLN A 108 -10.87 8.90 2.40
CA GLN A 108 -11.09 7.48 2.10
C GLN A 108 -11.51 7.28 0.64
N ASP A 109 -12.48 8.07 0.15
CA ASP A 109 -12.96 8.01 -1.23
C ASP A 109 -11.82 8.33 -2.21
N GLY A 110 -10.99 9.34 -1.90
CA GLY A 110 -9.81 9.67 -2.69
C GLY A 110 -8.73 8.59 -2.66
N VAL A 111 -8.61 7.82 -1.57
CA VAL A 111 -7.72 6.64 -1.48
C VAL A 111 -8.22 5.53 -2.40
N VAL A 112 -9.52 5.21 -2.35
CA VAL A 112 -10.15 4.20 -3.22
C VAL A 112 -9.94 4.57 -4.69
N ALA A 113 -10.28 5.81 -5.08
CA ALA A 113 -10.11 6.28 -6.45
C ALA A 113 -8.65 6.25 -6.93
N SER A 114 -7.67 6.46 -6.05
CA SER A 114 -6.25 6.32 -6.42
C SER A 114 -5.82 4.85 -6.55
N LEU A 115 -6.36 3.95 -5.74
CA LEU A 115 -6.09 2.52 -5.87
C LEU A 115 -6.70 1.96 -7.16
N ASP A 116 -7.92 2.35 -7.50
CA ASP A 116 -8.57 1.95 -8.75
C ASP A 116 -7.74 2.36 -9.97
N ARG A 117 -7.28 3.62 -10.01
CA ARG A 117 -6.39 4.10 -11.08
C ARG A 117 -5.04 3.38 -11.14
N LEU A 118 -4.49 2.96 -10.00
CA LEU A 118 -3.27 2.15 -9.97
C LEU A 118 -3.51 0.74 -10.50
N ILE A 119 -4.65 0.14 -10.18
CA ILE A 119 -5.06 -1.17 -10.71
C ILE A 119 -5.24 -1.09 -12.22
N GLU A 120 -6.00 -0.11 -12.72
CA GLU A 120 -6.19 0.13 -14.16
C GLU A 120 -4.85 0.25 -14.90
N ARG A 121 -3.92 1.07 -14.39
CA ARG A 121 -2.59 1.24 -15.00
C ARG A 121 -1.79 -0.06 -15.06
N ILE A 122 -1.85 -0.89 -14.01
CA ILE A 122 -1.14 -2.17 -13.96
C ILE A 122 -1.80 -3.18 -14.91
N GLU A 123 -3.13 -3.19 -14.99
CA GLU A 123 -3.87 -4.04 -15.92
C GLU A 123 -3.57 -3.69 -17.39
N GLU A 124 -3.52 -2.41 -17.72
CA GLU A 124 -3.11 -1.92 -19.05
C GLU A 124 -1.67 -2.32 -19.40
N GLN A 125 -0.73 -2.17 -18.45
CA GLN A 125 0.66 -2.61 -18.65
C GLN A 125 0.76 -4.11 -18.88
N ASN A 126 -0.02 -4.92 -18.15
CA ASN A 126 -0.04 -6.37 -18.32
C ASN A 126 -0.62 -6.78 -19.69
N GLN A 127 -1.65 -6.08 -20.17
CA GLN A 127 -2.24 -6.32 -21.49
C GLN A 127 -1.25 -5.98 -22.62
N GLN A 128 -0.56 -4.84 -22.54
CA GLN A 128 0.46 -4.45 -23.53
C GLN A 128 1.66 -5.40 -23.55
N ASN A 129 2.11 -5.90 -22.39
CA ASN A 129 3.17 -6.91 -22.33
C ASN A 129 2.73 -8.26 -22.93
N GLN A 130 1.44 -8.55 -22.96
CA GLN A 130 0.91 -9.79 -23.53
C GLN A 130 0.79 -9.74 -25.06
N GLU A 131 0.57 -8.55 -25.64
CA GLU A 131 0.58 -8.35 -27.11
C GLU A 131 2.00 -8.23 -27.71
N GLY A 132 2.99 -7.81 -26.91
CA GLY A 132 4.40 -7.71 -27.32
C GLY A 132 5.15 -9.04 -27.51
N GLN A 133 4.57 -10.17 -27.10
CA GLN A 133 5.15 -11.52 -27.24
C GLN A 133 4.36 -12.40 -28.22
N GLY A 134 3.64 -11.79 -29.17
CA GLY A 134 2.91 -12.47 -30.26
C GLY A 134 3.54 -12.34 -31.66
N GLY A 135 4.72 -11.73 -31.78
CA GLY A 135 5.38 -11.47 -33.06
C GLY A 135 6.46 -12.50 -33.42
N GLY A 136 6.09 -13.71 -33.85
CA GLY A 136 7.06 -14.63 -34.42
C GLY A 136 6.57 -16.05 -34.66
N GLY A 137 6.17 -16.33 -35.91
CA GLY A 137 6.38 -17.66 -36.52
C GLY A 137 5.15 -18.54 -36.73
N GLY A 138 4.72 -18.65 -37.98
CA GLY A 138 4.51 -19.96 -38.62
C GLY A 138 3.14 -20.62 -38.50
N GLY A 139 2.29 -20.36 -39.50
CA GLY A 139 1.66 -21.39 -40.34
C GLY A 139 0.87 -22.56 -39.72
N GLY A 140 -0.43 -22.57 -40.02
CA GLY A 140 -1.12 -23.77 -40.52
C GLY A 140 -2.04 -24.53 -39.54
N GLY A 141 -3.32 -24.58 -39.91
CA GLY A 141 -4.08 -25.83 -39.92
C GLY A 141 -4.87 -26.26 -38.66
N SER A 142 -6.19 -26.08 -38.74
CA SER A 142 -7.24 -27.07 -38.46
C SER A 142 -7.28 -27.86 -37.13
N GLY A 143 -8.37 -27.64 -36.38
CA GLY A 143 -9.27 -28.73 -35.95
C GLY A 143 -8.92 -29.56 -34.69
N GLY A 144 -9.70 -29.33 -33.62
CA GLY A 144 -10.27 -30.33 -32.69
C GLY A 144 -9.41 -31.45 -32.08
N GLY A 145 -9.40 -31.50 -30.74
CA GLY A 145 -9.17 -32.74 -29.98
C GLY A 145 -8.11 -32.65 -28.89
N ALA A 146 -8.55 -32.68 -27.63
CA ALA A 146 -7.69 -32.77 -26.45
C ALA A 146 -7.07 -34.17 -26.32
N ALA A 147 -5.75 -34.23 -26.16
CA ALA A 147 -5.03 -35.38 -25.55
C ALA A 147 -3.59 -35.08 -25.11
N ARG A 148 -3.09 -33.83 -25.22
CA ARG A 148 -1.73 -33.49 -24.80
C ARG A 148 -1.76 -32.31 -23.82
N PRO A 149 -1.09 -32.41 -22.65
CA PRO A 149 -0.85 -31.25 -21.81
C PRO A 149 -0.02 -30.23 -22.60
N MET A 150 -0.28 -28.95 -22.38
CA MET A 150 0.47 -27.89 -23.07
C MET A 150 1.91 -27.89 -22.59
N ASP A 151 2.85 -27.87 -23.53
CA ASP A 151 4.28 -27.86 -23.23
C ASP A 151 4.71 -26.56 -22.53
N ASP A 152 3.97 -25.47 -22.75
CA ASP A 152 4.19 -24.16 -22.12
C ASP A 152 2.96 -23.72 -21.31
N SER A 153 3.20 -23.09 -20.16
CA SER A 153 2.16 -22.43 -19.35
C SER A 153 1.70 -21.14 -20.02
N ARG A 154 0.78 -21.25 -20.98
CA ARG A 154 0.09 -20.12 -21.61
C ARG A 154 -1.40 -20.19 -21.29
N ILE A 155 -2.08 -19.05 -21.34
CA ILE A 155 -3.53 -18.99 -21.19
C ILE A 155 -4.15 -19.80 -22.34
N ALA A 156 -4.72 -20.96 -22.02
CA ALA A 156 -5.43 -21.77 -23.00
C ALA A 156 -6.69 -21.01 -23.43
N GLY A 157 -6.70 -20.50 -24.67
CA GLY A 157 -7.82 -19.76 -25.27
C GLY A 157 -9.08 -20.60 -25.56
N GLY A 158 -9.32 -21.66 -24.76
CA GLY A 158 -10.48 -22.52 -24.89
C GLY A 158 -11.71 -21.88 -24.26
N ARG A 159 -12.73 -21.57 -25.07
CA ARG A 159 -14.09 -21.34 -24.56
C ARG A 159 -14.73 -22.70 -24.26
N GLY A 160 -14.57 -23.19 -23.04
CA GLY A 160 -15.35 -24.33 -22.53
C GLY A 160 -16.81 -23.93 -22.30
N ALA A 161 -17.73 -24.90 -22.29
CA ALA A 161 -19.18 -24.69 -22.17
C ALA A 161 -19.66 -23.99 -20.87
N GLY A 162 -18.74 -23.59 -19.98
CA GLY A 162 -19.07 -22.86 -18.76
C GLY A 162 -19.81 -23.69 -17.71
N GLU A 163 -19.83 -25.02 -17.86
CA GLU A 163 -20.39 -25.92 -16.85
C GLU A 163 -19.39 -26.09 -15.69
N VAL A 164 -19.43 -25.15 -14.75
CA VAL A 164 -18.74 -25.26 -13.47
C VAL A 164 -19.64 -25.98 -12.46
N GLN A 165 -19.17 -27.10 -11.91
CA GLN A 165 -19.80 -27.70 -10.73
C GLN A 165 -19.69 -26.71 -9.58
N ARG A 166 -20.82 -26.17 -9.11
CA ARG A 166 -20.83 -25.34 -7.91
C ARG A 166 -20.53 -26.24 -6.72
N ARG A 167 -19.34 -26.06 -6.16
CA ARG A 167 -18.94 -26.68 -4.90
C ARG A 167 -19.31 -25.72 -3.78
N ASP A 168 -20.08 -26.21 -2.82
CA ASP A 168 -20.43 -25.47 -1.62
C ASP A 168 -19.16 -25.23 -0.81
N LEU A 169 -18.80 -23.97 -0.60
CA LEU A 169 -17.57 -23.59 0.11
C LEU A 169 -17.78 -23.40 1.61
N GLY A 170 -19.01 -23.55 2.11
CA GLY A 170 -19.33 -23.36 3.52
C GLY A 170 -19.24 -21.90 3.97
N ASP A 171 -20.12 -21.52 4.90
CA ASP A 171 -19.98 -20.26 5.64
C ASP A 171 -18.94 -20.48 6.73
N ASP A 172 -17.73 -19.97 6.54
CA ASP A 172 -16.91 -19.53 7.66
C ASP A 172 -15.82 -18.56 7.19
N ASP A 173 -15.69 -17.50 7.97
CA ASP A 173 -14.91 -16.27 7.78
C ASP A 173 -13.37 -16.49 7.88
N ALA A 174 -12.89 -17.60 7.33
CA ALA A 174 -11.52 -18.06 7.47
C ALA A 174 -10.90 -18.31 6.10
N TRP A 175 -10.39 -17.24 5.48
CA TRP A 175 -9.50 -17.22 4.32
C TRP A 175 -8.16 -17.96 4.57
N GLY A 176 -8.21 -19.22 5.01
CA GLY A 176 -7.06 -20.02 5.43
C GLY A 176 -7.38 -21.32 6.19
N ALA A 177 -8.65 -21.62 6.47
CA ALA A 177 -9.04 -22.87 7.12
C ALA A 177 -9.23 -24.01 6.11
N LEU A 178 -8.14 -24.40 5.42
CA LEU A 178 -8.18 -25.62 4.60
C LEU A 178 -8.48 -26.84 5.50
N PRO A 179 -9.42 -27.72 5.09
CA PRO A 179 -9.65 -28.99 5.76
C PRO A 179 -8.34 -29.77 5.94
N PRO A 180 -8.18 -30.54 7.04
CA PRO A 180 -6.90 -31.16 7.39
C PRO A 180 -6.23 -31.95 6.26
N HIS A 181 -7.02 -32.73 5.51
CA HIS A 181 -6.53 -33.52 4.38
C HIS A 181 -5.98 -32.67 3.21
N ALA A 182 -6.59 -31.51 2.96
CA ALA A 182 -6.17 -30.61 1.89
C ALA A 182 -4.93 -29.78 2.30
N ARG A 183 -4.78 -29.53 3.60
CA ARG A 183 -3.57 -28.89 4.17
C ARG A 183 -2.34 -29.78 4.01
N GLU A 184 -2.47 -31.06 4.31
CA GLU A 184 -1.37 -32.03 4.14
C GLU A 184 -0.97 -32.19 2.67
N ALA A 185 -1.95 -32.27 1.76
CA ALA A 185 -1.69 -32.30 0.32
C ALA A 185 -0.95 -31.04 -0.18
N ALA A 186 -1.35 -29.86 0.29
CA ALA A 186 -0.69 -28.60 -0.05
C ALA A 186 0.75 -28.54 0.48
N LEU A 187 1.02 -29.00 1.71
CA LEU A 187 2.38 -29.07 2.26
C LEU A 187 3.29 -30.01 1.47
N GLN A 188 2.74 -31.13 0.98
CA GLN A 188 3.49 -32.07 0.13
C GLN A 188 3.83 -31.49 -1.25
N GLN A 189 2.92 -30.70 -1.84
CA GLN A 189 3.18 -30.00 -3.10
C GLN A 189 4.19 -28.86 -2.94
N ILE A 190 4.05 -28.04 -1.89
CA ILE A 190 5.00 -26.97 -1.55
C ILE A 190 6.41 -27.53 -1.35
N GLY A 191 6.51 -28.71 -0.72
CA GLY A 191 7.78 -29.41 -0.52
C GLY A 191 8.49 -29.85 -1.81
N ARG A 192 7.77 -29.96 -2.92
CA ARG A 192 8.29 -30.32 -4.25
C ARG A 192 8.66 -29.10 -5.10
N GLU A 193 7.96 -28.00 -4.94
CA GLU A 193 8.05 -26.83 -5.84
C GLU A 193 8.87 -25.65 -5.27
N PHE A 194 9.06 -25.58 -3.94
CA PHE A 194 9.77 -24.46 -3.32
C PHE A 194 11.10 -24.86 -2.65
N PRO A 195 12.15 -24.02 -2.76
CA PRO A 195 13.42 -24.23 -2.07
C PRO A 195 13.27 -24.37 -0.54
N PRO A 196 14.18 -25.10 0.14
CA PRO A 196 14.00 -25.55 1.53
C PRO A 196 13.77 -24.43 2.57
N HIS A 197 14.29 -23.23 2.32
CA HIS A 197 14.24 -22.12 3.28
C HIS A 197 12.83 -21.51 3.44
N TYR A 198 11.90 -21.78 2.53
CA TYR A 198 10.51 -21.34 2.68
C TYR A 198 9.69 -22.23 3.62
N ARG A 199 10.15 -23.46 3.90
CA ARG A 199 9.44 -24.41 4.76
C ARG A 199 9.26 -23.86 6.17
N ASP A 200 10.30 -23.29 6.75
CA ASP A 200 10.29 -22.76 8.12
C ASP A 200 9.32 -21.58 8.28
N VAL A 201 9.18 -20.74 7.24
CA VAL A 201 8.30 -19.57 7.27
C VAL A 201 6.84 -20.01 7.17
N ILE A 202 6.55 -20.96 6.28
CA ILE A 202 5.22 -21.52 6.06
C ILE A 202 4.75 -22.29 7.31
N GLU A 203 5.64 -23.09 7.91
CA GLU A 203 5.35 -23.83 9.14
C GLU A 203 5.05 -22.89 10.32
N ARG A 204 5.82 -21.81 10.50
CA ARG A 204 5.55 -20.80 11.53
C ARG A 204 4.21 -20.10 11.32
N TYR A 205 3.85 -19.79 10.07
CA TYR A 205 2.55 -19.20 9.75
C TYR A 205 1.41 -20.14 10.12
N PHE A 206 1.46 -21.41 9.72
CA PHE A 206 0.42 -22.38 10.05
C PHE A 206 0.32 -22.71 11.54
N LYS A 207 1.45 -22.80 12.26
CA LYS A 207 1.45 -22.96 13.72
C LYS A 207 0.77 -21.79 14.42
N ARG A 208 1.03 -20.55 13.99
CA ARG A 208 0.38 -19.36 14.54
C ARG A 208 -1.13 -19.35 14.25
N LEU A 209 -1.53 -19.83 13.07
CA LEU A 209 -2.92 -19.88 12.65
C LEU A 209 -3.72 -20.96 13.40
N ALA A 210 -3.11 -22.12 13.68
CA ALA A 210 -3.71 -23.16 14.51
C ALA A 210 -3.82 -22.74 15.98
N ALA A 211 -2.80 -22.09 16.53
CA ALA A 211 -2.84 -21.57 17.90
C ALA A 211 -3.84 -20.41 18.08
N GLY A 212 -4.11 -19.64 17.02
CA GLY A 212 -5.13 -18.58 17.02
C GLY A 212 -6.57 -19.07 16.84
N ALA A 213 -6.78 -20.36 16.60
CA ALA A 213 -8.09 -21.00 16.49
C ALA A 213 -8.57 -21.61 17.81
N GLU A 214 -7.70 -21.75 18.81
CA GLU A 214 -8.06 -22.29 20.15
C GLU A 214 -8.54 -21.22 21.14
N ASP A 215 -8.46 -19.93 20.79
CA ASP A 215 -8.75 -18.80 21.70
C ASP A 215 -9.94 -17.93 21.26
N ARG A 216 -10.94 -18.54 20.61
CA ARG A 216 -12.25 -17.92 20.33
C ARG A 216 -13.40 -18.88 20.61
#